data_AF-A0A401Q9Y4-F1
#
_entry.id   AF-A0A401Q9Y4-F1
#
_cell.length_a   1.000
_cell.length_b   1.000
_cell.length_c   1.000
_cell.angle_alpha   90.00
_cell.angle_beta   90.00
_cell.angle_gamma   90.00
#
_symmetry.space_group_name_H-M   'P 1'
#
loop_
_entity.id
_entity.type
_entity.pdbx_description
1 polymer ?
#
loop_
_entity_poly.entity_id
_entity_poly.type
_entity_poly.pdbx_seq_one_letter_code
_entity_poly.pdbx_strand_id
1 'polypeptide(L)'
;MVMSCEVGEAMVAAAGLEQKKFDYFASISPMARRIMLERQKIREKYGPRWERLEPREQEEIIDNWMVEPQIRSRYNLHRNQKEETVSYPRLQLQTGQKVVHFGEELE
;
A
#
# COMPACT_ATOMS: atom_id res chain seq x y z
N MET A 1 -3.19 -23.31 33.70
CA MET A 1 -3.36 -21.89 34.13
C MET A 1 -2.19 -20.99 33.74
N VAL A 2 -1.00 -21.53 33.42
CA VAL A 2 0.14 -20.76 32.88
C VAL A 2 -0.04 -20.28 31.43
N MET A 3 -0.71 -21.06 30.57
CA MET A 3 -0.95 -20.71 29.15
C MET A 3 -1.80 -19.45 28.93
N SER A 4 -2.56 -18.98 29.93
CA SER A 4 -3.40 -17.78 29.78
C SER A 4 -2.63 -16.47 29.94
N CYS A 5 -1.46 -16.47 30.60
CA CYS A 5 -0.64 -15.26 30.78
C CYS A 5 0.22 -14.94 29.55
N GLU A 6 0.76 -15.97 28.88
CA GLU A 6 1.66 -15.85 27.72
C GLU A 6 0.93 -15.24 26.51
N VAL A 7 -0.33 -15.62 26.31
CA VAL A 7 -1.21 -15.08 25.26
C VAL A 7 -1.54 -13.61 25.52
N GLY A 8 -1.66 -13.21 26.79
CA GLY A 8 -1.91 -11.82 27.18
C GLY A 8 -0.73 -10.90 26.84
N GLU A 9 0.50 -11.33 27.10
CA GLU A 9 1.72 -10.55 26.82
C GLU A 9 1.97 -10.37 25.32
N ALA A 10 1.74 -11.41 24.52
CA ALA A 10 1.87 -11.36 23.06
C ALA A 10 0.85 -10.44 22.40
N MET A 11 -0.41 -10.43 22.88
CA MET A 11 -1.44 -9.51 22.38
C MET A 11 -1.13 -8.05 22.71
N VAL A 12 -0.59 -7.77 23.91
CA VAL A 12 -0.18 -6.40 24.30
C VAL A 12 1.01 -5.92 23.48
N ALA A 13 1.98 -6.79 23.20
CA ALA A 13 3.10 -6.47 22.32
C ALA A 13 2.65 -6.21 20.87
N ALA A 14 1.69 -6.99 20.35
CA ALA A 14 1.11 -6.79 19.03
C ALA A 14 0.33 -5.47 18.93
N ALA A 15 -0.46 -5.13 19.95
CA ALA A 15 -1.16 -3.84 20.04
C ALA A 15 -0.18 -2.65 20.10
N GLY A 16 0.90 -2.77 20.87
CA GLY A 16 1.95 -1.77 20.93
C GLY A 16 2.69 -1.59 19.60
N LEU A 17 2.87 -2.67 18.83
CA LEU A 17 3.43 -2.61 17.49
C LEU A 17 2.48 -1.94 16.48
N GLU A 18 1.19 -2.22 16.54
CA GLU A 18 0.20 -1.55 15.69
C GLU A 18 0.14 -0.04 15.96
N GLN A 19 0.25 0.38 17.22
CA GLN A 19 0.34 1.80 17.57
C GLN A 19 1.60 2.45 17.00
N LYS A 20 2.77 1.80 17.11
CA LYS A 20 4.02 2.32 16.53
C LYS A 20 3.96 2.42 15.01
N LYS A 21 3.32 1.45 14.33
CA LYS A 21 3.07 1.52 12.88
C LYS A 21 2.20 2.73 12.55
N PHE A 22 1.13 2.94 13.32
CA PHE A 22 0.25 4.11 13.15
C PHE A 22 1.03 5.41 13.25
N ASP A 23 1.77 5.60 14.35
CA ASP A 23 2.53 6.84 14.60
C ASP A 23 3.58 7.10 13.51
N TYR A 24 4.32 6.05 13.13
CA TYR A 24 5.31 6.12 12.06
C TYR A 24 4.68 6.55 10.73
N PHE A 25 3.71 5.80 10.20
CA PHE A 25 3.11 6.13 8.91
C PHE A 25 2.34 7.45 8.91
N ALA A 26 1.70 7.80 10.02
CA ALA A 26 1.01 9.08 10.17
C ALA A 26 1.97 10.29 10.16
N SER A 27 3.24 10.10 10.55
CA SER A 27 4.25 11.15 10.55
C SER A 27 4.87 11.44 9.17
N ILE A 28 4.77 10.52 8.21
CA ILE A 28 5.40 10.65 6.88
C ILE A 28 4.83 11.85 6.10
N SER A 29 3.50 12.02 6.10
CA SER A 29 2.84 13.13 5.43
C SER A 29 1.40 13.34 5.92
N PRO A 30 0.79 14.52 5.69
CA PRO A 30 -0.63 14.75 5.99
C PRO A 30 -1.56 13.77 5.26
N MET A 31 -1.19 13.35 4.05
CA MET A 31 -1.97 12.36 3.29
C MET A 31 -1.88 10.98 3.93
N ALA A 32 -0.67 10.54 4.32
CA ALA A 32 -0.48 9.26 5.00
C ALA A 32 -1.25 9.22 6.33
N ARG A 33 -1.23 10.30 7.11
CA ARG A 33 -2.05 10.48 8.31
C ARG A 33 -3.53 10.29 8.03
N ARG A 34 -4.05 10.94 6.98
CA ARG A 34 -5.45 10.80 6.58
C ARG A 34 -5.79 9.35 6.22
N ILE A 35 -4.96 8.68 5.43
CA ILE A 35 -5.16 7.28 5.06
C ILE A 35 -5.21 6.37 6.30
N MET A 36 -4.28 6.56 7.25
CA MET A 36 -4.24 5.77 8.48
C MET A 36 -5.50 5.97 9.33
N LEU A 37 -5.96 7.22 9.48
CA LEU A 37 -7.19 7.55 10.21
C LEU A 37 -8.44 6.94 9.53
N GLU A 38 -8.54 7.01 8.20
CA GLU A 38 -9.65 6.40 7.48
C GLU A 38 -9.66 4.87 7.65
N ARG A 39 -8.49 4.20 7.58
CA ARG A 39 -8.40 2.76 7.86
C ARG A 39 -8.85 2.42 9.29
N GLN A 40 -8.53 3.25 10.27
CA GLN A 40 -8.99 3.06 11.65
C GLN A 40 -10.52 3.17 11.76
N LYS A 41 -11.15 4.17 11.13
CA LYS A 41 -12.62 4.30 11.09
C LYS A 41 -13.30 3.08 10.47
N ILE A 42 -12.72 2.52 9.41
CA ILE A 42 -13.23 1.28 8.80
C ILE A 42 -13.14 0.13 9.80
N ARG A 43 -11.98 -0.07 10.45
CA ARG A 43 -11.79 -1.11 11.47
C ARG A 43 -12.82 -0.97 12.61
N GLU A 44 -13.02 0.24 13.13
CA GLU A 44 -14.01 0.52 14.18
C GLU A 44 -15.45 0.21 13.72
N LYS A 45 -15.79 0.56 12.47
CA LYS A 45 -17.12 0.29 11.90
C LYS A 45 -17.42 -1.20 11.74
N TYR A 46 -16.43 -2.00 11.32
CA TYR A 46 -16.60 -3.44 11.13
C TYR A 46 -16.37 -4.23 12.43
N GLY A 47 -15.68 -3.64 13.42
CA GLY A 47 -15.46 -4.23 14.73
C GLY A 47 -14.79 -5.61 14.64
N PRO A 48 -15.22 -6.59 15.46
CA PRO A 48 -14.62 -7.94 15.48
C PRO A 48 -14.74 -8.71 14.16
N ARG A 49 -15.66 -8.31 13.27
CA ARG A 49 -15.78 -8.93 11.94
C ARG A 49 -14.55 -8.63 11.09
N TRP A 50 -13.90 -7.48 11.30
CA TRP A 50 -12.73 -7.06 10.52
C TRP A 50 -11.62 -8.12 10.53
N GLU A 51 -11.32 -8.69 11.71
CA GLU A 51 -10.27 -9.70 11.88
C GLU A 51 -10.59 -11.04 11.23
N ARG A 52 -11.85 -11.28 10.88
CA ARG A 52 -12.32 -12.53 10.24
C ARG A 52 -12.41 -12.43 8.72
N LEU A 53 -12.22 -11.23 8.16
CA LEU A 53 -12.24 -11.02 6.72
C LEU A 53 -10.92 -11.45 6.10
N GLU A 54 -11.01 -12.05 4.91
CA GLU A 54 -9.82 -12.35 4.12
C GLU A 54 -9.09 -11.05 3.73
N PRO A 55 -7.75 -11.07 3.58
CA PRO A 55 -6.98 -9.86 3.24
C PRO A 55 -7.50 -9.13 2.00
N ARG A 56 -7.93 -9.89 0.98
CA ARG A 56 -8.53 -9.34 -0.24
C ARG A 56 -9.85 -8.61 0.02
N GLU A 57 -10.70 -9.15 0.89
CA GLU A 57 -11.97 -8.51 1.25
C GLU A 57 -11.73 -7.22 2.03
N GLN A 58 -10.71 -7.19 2.91
CA GLN A 58 -10.31 -5.98 3.62
C GLN A 58 -9.86 -4.89 2.65
N GLU A 59 -9.06 -5.24 1.63
CA GLU A 59 -8.63 -4.31 0.58
C GLU A 59 -9.81 -3.76 -0.22
N GLU A 60 -10.72 -4.62 -0.68
CA GLU A 60 -11.92 -4.20 -1.41
C GLU A 60 -12.79 -3.24 -0.57
N ILE A 61 -12.94 -3.49 0.73
CA ILE A 61 -13.67 -2.59 1.63
C ILE A 61 -12.97 -1.24 1.75
N ILE A 62 -11.64 -1.22 1.88
CA ILE A 62 -10.86 0.02 1.97
C ILE A 62 -11.01 0.83 0.68
N ASP A 63 -10.87 0.20 -0.49
CA ASP A 63 -11.01 0.88 -1.77
C ASP A 63 -12.41 1.47 -1.95
N ASN A 64 -13.44 0.70 -1.57
CA ASN A 64 -14.83 1.14 -1.60
C ASN A 64 -15.15 2.27 -0.63
N TRP A 65 -14.45 2.35 0.49
CA TRP A 65 -14.59 3.43 1.47
C TRP A 65 -13.89 4.71 1.02
N MET A 66 -12.69 4.58 0.46
CA MET A 66 -11.82 5.70 0.11
C MET A 66 -12.26 6.43 -1.16
N VAL A 67 -12.93 5.74 -2.08
CA VAL A 67 -13.36 6.30 -3.37
C VAL A 67 -14.87 6.46 -3.42
N GLU A 68 -15.32 7.70 -3.54
CA GLU A 68 -16.74 8.01 -3.62
C GLU A 68 -17.37 7.38 -4.89
N PRO A 69 -18.61 6.83 -4.81
CA PRO A 69 -19.23 6.13 -5.94
C PRO A 69 -19.27 6.94 -7.24
N GLN A 70 -19.52 8.26 -7.17
CA GLN A 70 -19.54 9.13 -8.34
C GLN A 70 -18.18 9.27 -9.04
N ILE A 71 -17.09 9.23 -8.27
CA ILE A 71 -15.72 9.28 -8.80
C ILE A 71 -15.44 7.97 -9.53
N ARG A 72 -15.76 6.85 -8.89
CA ARG A 72 -15.61 5.53 -9.49
C ARG A 72 -16.41 5.38 -10.80
N SER A 73 -17.66 5.84 -10.84
CA SER A 73 -18.48 5.82 -12.06
C SER A 73 -17.86 6.63 -13.20
N ARG A 74 -17.33 7.83 -12.89
CA ARG A 74 -16.61 8.65 -13.88
C ARG A 74 -15.39 7.91 -14.44
N TYR A 75 -14.52 7.37 -13.61
CA TYR A 75 -13.34 6.66 -14.10
C TYR A 75 -13.66 5.35 -14.82
N ASN A 76 -14.72 4.64 -14.44
CA ASN A 76 -15.18 3.43 -15.12
C ASN A 76 -15.65 3.73 -16.56
N LEU A 77 -16.37 4.82 -16.80
CA LEU A 77 -16.84 5.21 -18.13
C LEU A 77 -15.67 5.51 -19.09
N HIS A 78 -14.61 6.13 -18.57
CA HIS A 78 -13.45 6.57 -19.37
C HIS A 78 -12.32 5.55 -19.42
N ARG A 79 -12.42 4.40 -18.71
CA ARG A 79 -11.38 3.35 -18.70
C ARG A 79 -11.07 2.81 -20.10
N ASN A 80 -12.06 2.81 -20.99
CA ASN A 80 -11.97 2.23 -22.33
C ASN A 80 -11.95 3.29 -23.45
N GLN A 81 -11.96 4.59 -23.11
CA GLN A 81 -12.03 5.70 -24.09
C GLN A 81 -10.70 6.43 -24.31
N LYS A 82 -9.61 5.99 -23.66
CA LYS A 82 -8.30 6.53 -24.03
C LYS A 82 -7.93 5.96 -25.40
N GLU A 83 -8.13 6.77 -26.44
CA GLU A 83 -7.47 6.55 -27.72
C GLU A 83 -5.97 6.36 -27.48
N GLU A 84 -5.37 5.35 -28.12
CA GLU A 84 -3.93 5.18 -28.16
C GLU A 84 -3.32 6.48 -28.71
N THR A 85 -2.68 7.27 -27.86
CA THR A 85 -2.05 8.51 -28.32
C THR A 85 -0.91 8.15 -29.25
N VAL A 86 -1.00 8.62 -30.51
CA VAL A 86 -0.09 8.30 -31.63
C VAL A 86 1.38 8.61 -31.33
N SER A 87 1.68 9.49 -30.37
CA SER A 87 3.05 9.88 -30.05
C SER A 87 3.23 10.18 -28.57
N TYR A 88 3.70 9.18 -27.82
CA TYR A 88 4.45 9.45 -26.59
C TYR A 88 5.89 9.83 -26.98
N PRO A 89 6.49 10.87 -26.40
CA PRO A 89 7.91 11.13 -26.60
C PRO A 89 8.70 9.91 -26.12
N ARG A 90 9.26 9.14 -27.07
CA ARG A 90 10.14 8.02 -26.76
C ARG A 90 11.46 8.59 -26.28
N LEU A 91 11.80 8.35 -25.02
CA LEU A 91 13.08 8.74 -24.46
C LEU A 91 14.20 7.97 -25.20
N GLN A 92 14.87 8.65 -26.14
CA GLN A 92 16.03 8.11 -26.83
C GLN A 92 17.26 8.29 -25.93
N LEU A 93 17.47 7.35 -25.01
CA LEU A 93 18.68 7.32 -24.19
C LEU A 93 19.85 6.86 -25.06
N GLN A 94 20.74 7.79 -25.43
CA GLN A 94 22.07 7.45 -25.95
C GLN A 94 22.96 7.08 -24.75
N THR A 95 22.81 5.85 -24.23
CA THR A 95 23.71 5.37 -23.19
C THR A 95 25.07 5.08 -23.80
N GLY A 96 26.11 5.76 -23.32
CA GLY A 96 27.48 5.43 -23.68
C GLY A 96 27.86 4.08 -23.06
N GLN A 97 27.81 3.01 -23.85
CA GLN A 97 28.32 1.71 -23.41
C GLN A 97 29.85 1.75 -23.47
N LYS A 98 30.50 1.91 -22.31
CA LYS A 98 31.96 1.75 -22.20
C LYS A 98 32.27 0.29 -21.94
N VAL A 99 32.85 -0.40 -22.92
CA VAL A 99 33.42 -1.74 -22.72
C VAL A 99 34.75 -1.57 -21.98
N VAL A 100 34.85 -2.17 -20.80
CA VAL A 100 36.11 -2.23 -20.04
C VAL A 100 36.80 -3.53 -20.43
N HIS A 101 37.90 -3.42 -21.16
CA HIS A 101 38.81 -4.54 -21.36
C HIS A 101 39.69 -4.65 -20.12
N PHE A 102 39.57 -5.75 -19.39
CA PHE A 102 40.57 -6.13 -18.40
C PHE A 102 41.77 -6.68 -19.17
N GLY A 103 42.97 -6.22 -18.83
CA GLY A 103 44.20 -6.62 -19.51
C GLY A 103 44.35 -8.13 -19.47
N GLU A 104 44.68 -8.73 -20.63
CA GLU A 104 45.20 -10.08 -20.67
C GLU A 104 46.51 -10.09 -19.86
N GLU A 105 46.49 -10.77 -18.72
CA GLU A 105 47.71 -11.12 -18.01
C GLU A 105 48.53 -12.00 -18.97
N LEU A 106 49.49 -11.39 -19.64
CA LEU A 106 50.57 -12.10 -20.32
C LEU A 106 51.53 -12.58 -19.25
N GLU A 107 51.74 -13.90 -19.23
CA GLU A 107 52.72 -14.65 -18.42
C GLU A 107 54.11 -14.00 -18.34
#